data_AF-A0AAE0YN58-F1
#
_entry.id   AF-A0AAE0YN58-F1
#
_cell.length_a   1.000
_cell.length_b   1.000
_cell.length_c   1.000
_cell.angle_alpha   90.00
_cell.angle_beta   90.00
_cell.angle_gamma   90.00
#
_symmetry.space_group_name_H-M   'P 1'
#
loop_
_entity.id
_entity.type
_entity.pdbx_description
1 polymer ?
#
loop_
_entity_poly.entity_id
_entity_poly.type
_entity_poly.pdbx_seq_one_letter_code
_entity_poly.pdbx_strand_id
1 'polypeptide(L)'
;MMITKVLRHPEPTQGQPLLGVRGQHYSNKPLFTGYCRAGSSQVEMESTTPLDYFKLMVSEDMVASMVAETNRYASQTLRNKELSPNSRFRKWVDVTIQEMYAFMGLILSMGLIVIDYLEDY
;
A
#
# COMPACT_ATOMS: atom_id res chain seq x y z
N MET A 1 -53.04 25.91 -34.24
CA MET A 1 -54.02 25.96 -35.35
C MET A 1 -53.27 26.40 -36.61
N MET A 2 -53.34 25.74 -37.77
CA MET A 2 -53.88 24.41 -38.12
C MET A 2 -53.24 23.93 -39.45
N ILE A 3 -53.11 22.61 -39.63
CA ILE A 3 -53.11 21.78 -40.87
C ILE A 3 -53.27 22.45 -42.25
N THR A 4 -52.72 21.99 -43.39
CA THR A 4 -51.86 20.83 -43.80
C THR A 4 -51.16 21.19 -45.16
N LYS A 5 -50.76 20.37 -46.18
CA LYS A 5 -50.96 18.94 -46.56
C LYS A 5 -49.99 18.49 -47.69
N VAL A 6 -49.74 17.16 -47.77
CA VAL A 6 -49.33 16.37 -48.97
C VAL A 6 -47.97 16.74 -49.63
N LEU A 7 -46.90 15.95 -49.48
CA LEU A 7 -46.62 14.57 -49.97
C LEU A 7 -46.20 14.47 -51.44
N ARG A 8 -44.93 14.08 -51.66
CA ARG A 8 -44.54 13.12 -52.70
C ARG A 8 -43.22 12.41 -52.33
N HIS A 9 -43.30 11.18 -51.82
CA HIS A 9 -42.17 10.25 -51.89
C HIS A 9 -42.06 9.70 -53.32
N PRO A 10 -40.86 9.29 -53.74
CA PRO A 10 -40.68 7.88 -54.07
C PRO A 10 -39.40 7.24 -53.49
N GLU A 11 -39.58 6.04 -52.93
CA GLU A 11 -38.68 4.88 -52.78
C GLU A 11 -37.18 4.99 -52.40
N PRO A 12 -36.64 4.03 -51.62
CA PRO A 12 -35.29 4.10 -51.06
C PRO A 12 -34.22 3.38 -51.88
N THR A 13 -33.18 4.09 -52.31
CA THR A 13 -31.92 3.44 -52.74
C THR A 13 -31.04 3.14 -51.52
N GLN A 14 -31.26 1.96 -50.95
CA GLN A 14 -30.29 1.13 -50.21
C GLN A 14 -29.25 1.90 -49.36
N GLY A 15 -29.58 2.16 -48.10
CA GLY A 15 -28.60 2.61 -47.12
C GLY A 15 -27.48 1.57 -46.98
N GLN A 16 -26.23 1.99 -47.19
CA GLN A 16 -25.06 1.14 -46.99
C GLN A 16 -25.04 0.65 -45.53
N PRO A 17 -25.01 -0.66 -45.25
CA PRO A 17 -24.80 -1.15 -43.90
C PRO A 17 -23.38 -0.78 -43.48
N LEU A 18 -23.26 0.21 -42.58
CA LEU A 18 -21.98 0.59 -41.99
C LEU A 18 -21.33 -0.67 -41.42
N LEU A 19 -20.06 -0.90 -41.81
CA LEU A 19 -19.37 -2.18 -41.63
C LEU A 19 -19.55 -2.68 -40.20
N GLY A 20 -20.28 -3.79 -40.05
CA GLY A 20 -20.77 -4.22 -38.76
C GLY A 20 -19.62 -4.31 -37.76
N VAL A 21 -19.72 -3.52 -36.67
CA VAL A 21 -18.71 -3.50 -35.60
C VAL A 21 -18.79 -4.85 -34.89
N ARG A 22 -18.11 -5.83 -35.48
CA ARG A 22 -18.00 -7.22 -35.06
C ARG A 22 -17.69 -7.20 -33.58
N GLY A 23 -18.67 -7.64 -32.78
CA GLY A 23 -18.73 -7.32 -31.36
C GLY A 23 -17.37 -7.46 -30.72
N GLN A 24 -16.83 -6.36 -30.21
CA GLN A 24 -15.58 -6.38 -29.47
C GLN A 24 -15.83 -7.22 -28.23
N HIS A 25 -15.51 -8.51 -28.35
CA HIS A 25 -15.50 -9.43 -27.25
C HIS A 25 -14.47 -8.86 -26.28
N TYR A 26 -14.96 -8.23 -25.20
CA TYR A 26 -14.14 -7.70 -24.12
C TYR A 26 -13.46 -8.88 -23.45
N SER A 27 -12.37 -9.32 -24.08
CA SER A 27 -11.44 -10.29 -23.55
C SER A 27 -10.92 -9.67 -22.27
N ASN A 28 -11.42 -10.18 -21.14
CA ASN A 28 -10.97 -9.85 -19.81
C ASN A 28 -9.55 -10.39 -19.62
N LYS A 29 -8.59 -9.77 -20.31
CA LYS A 29 -7.18 -9.83 -19.96
C LYS A 29 -7.10 -9.09 -18.63
N PRO A 30 -6.83 -9.76 -17.49
CA PRO A 30 -6.68 -9.04 -16.23
C PRO A 30 -5.53 -8.04 -16.40
N LEU A 31 -5.70 -6.81 -15.88
CA LEU A 31 -4.69 -5.75 -15.90
C LEU A 31 -3.54 -6.03 -14.90
N PHE A 32 -3.23 -7.30 -14.70
CA PHE A 32 -2.10 -7.80 -13.95
C PHE A 32 -1.70 -9.19 -14.47
N THR A 33 -1.28 -9.26 -15.73
CA THR A 33 -0.53 -10.43 -16.24
C THR A 33 0.87 -10.38 -15.63
N GLY A 34 0.99 -10.89 -14.40
CA GLY A 34 2.25 -10.95 -13.68
C GLY A 34 3.27 -11.78 -14.43
N TYR A 35 4.32 -11.14 -14.96
CA TYR A 35 5.46 -11.85 -15.52
C TYR A 35 6.26 -12.47 -14.38
N CYS A 36 5.91 -13.71 -14.00
CA CYS A 36 6.67 -14.52 -13.07
C CYS A 36 8.06 -14.80 -13.64
N ARG A 37 9.02 -13.91 -13.33
CA ARG A 37 10.41 -14.04 -13.76
C ARG A 37 11.05 -15.22 -13.02
N ALA A 38 11.15 -16.36 -13.69
CA ALA A 38 11.92 -17.50 -13.22
C ALA A 38 13.33 -17.02 -12.82
N GLY A 39 13.70 -17.21 -11.55
CA GLY A 39 14.83 -16.53 -10.93
C GLY A 39 14.49 -15.66 -9.71
N SER A 40 13.22 -15.54 -9.32
CA SER A 40 12.90 -15.29 -7.90
C SER A 40 13.35 -16.49 -7.06
N SER A 41 14.19 -16.26 -6.05
CA SER A 41 14.57 -17.30 -5.09
C SER A 41 13.31 -17.84 -4.43
N GLN A 42 12.93 -19.07 -4.81
CA GLN A 42 11.85 -19.79 -4.14
C GLN A 42 12.37 -20.20 -2.77
N VAL A 43 12.08 -19.40 -1.75
CA VAL A 43 12.06 -19.90 -0.38
C VAL A 43 10.90 -20.90 -0.35
N GLU A 44 11.17 -22.15 0.00
CA GLU A 44 10.11 -23.12 0.25
C GLU A 44 9.46 -22.76 1.59
N MET A 45 8.24 -22.22 1.50
CA MET A 45 7.60 -21.46 2.57
C MET A 45 6.59 -22.31 3.35
N GLU A 46 7.08 -23.06 4.34
CA GLU A 46 6.24 -23.70 5.36
C GLU A 46 5.85 -22.72 6.49
N SER A 47 5.87 -21.41 6.20
CA SER A 47 5.42 -20.33 7.08
C SER A 47 3.91 -20.38 7.28
N THR A 48 3.50 -20.83 8.47
CA THR A 48 2.07 -21.08 8.79
C THR A 48 1.35 -19.90 9.41
N THR A 49 2.05 -18.92 9.99
CA THR A 49 1.44 -17.75 10.64
C THR A 49 1.80 -16.43 9.93
N PRO A 50 0.94 -15.39 9.97
CA PRO A 50 1.26 -14.07 9.43
C PRO A 50 2.54 -13.44 10.02
N LEU A 51 2.91 -13.81 11.25
CA LEU A 51 4.14 -13.33 11.91
C LEU A 51 5.41 -13.87 11.23
N ASP A 52 5.36 -15.08 10.67
CA ASP A 52 6.49 -15.69 9.98
C ASP A 52 6.79 -14.94 8.67
N TYR A 53 5.75 -14.61 7.90
CA TYR A 53 5.87 -13.76 6.71
C TYR A 53 6.41 -12.36 7.06
N PHE A 54 6.01 -11.78 8.19
CA PHE A 54 6.57 -10.52 8.66
C PHE A 54 8.06 -10.62 9.02
N LYS A 55 8.47 -11.66 9.78
CA LYS A 55 9.88 -11.89 10.14
C LYS A 55 10.82 -12.11 8.95
N LEU A 56 10.30 -12.58 7.82
CA LEU A 56 11.05 -12.73 6.58
C LEU A 56 11.28 -11.40 5.84
N MET A 57 10.40 -10.42 6.03
CA MET A 57 10.61 -9.03 5.55
C MET A 57 11.43 -8.20 6.55
N VAL A 58 11.30 -8.48 7.84
CA VAL A 58 11.94 -7.76 8.95
C VAL A 58 12.71 -8.74 9.83
N SER A 59 13.95 -9.04 9.42
CA SER A 59 14.83 -10.00 10.10
C SER A 59 15.27 -9.52 11.48
N GLU A 60 15.61 -10.45 12.37
CA GLU A 60 15.99 -10.11 13.75
C GLU A 60 17.28 -9.26 13.80
N ASP A 61 18.22 -9.47 12.87
CA ASP A 61 19.42 -8.64 12.69
C ASP A 61 19.09 -7.18 12.31
N MET A 62 18.09 -6.97 11.46
CA MET A 62 17.61 -5.64 11.10
C MET A 62 17.01 -4.93 12.32
N VAL A 63 16.25 -5.65 13.16
CA VAL A 63 15.67 -5.09 14.39
C VAL A 63 16.74 -4.80 15.44
N ALA A 64 17.71 -5.70 15.62
CA ALA A 64 18.86 -5.47 16.48
C ALA A 64 19.67 -4.23 16.03
N SER A 65 19.83 -4.04 14.71
CA SER A 65 20.47 -2.85 14.13
C SER A 65 19.69 -1.58 14.42
N MET A 66 18.36 -1.58 14.21
CA MET A 66 17.50 -0.42 14.53
C MET A 66 17.53 -0.06 16.02
N VAL A 67 17.57 -1.06 16.91
CA VAL A 67 17.72 -0.85 18.36
C VAL A 67 19.07 -0.22 18.70
N ALA A 68 20.18 -0.79 18.17
CA ALA A 68 21.52 -0.28 18.41
C ALA A 68 21.69 1.17 17.94
N GLU A 69 21.17 1.51 16.75
CA GLU A 69 21.18 2.86 16.20
C GLU A 69 20.32 3.84 17.03
N THR A 70 19.12 3.43 17.44
CA THR A 70 18.22 4.24 18.27
C THR A 70 18.86 4.60 19.61
N ASN A 71 19.43 3.62 20.30
CA ASN A 71 20.08 3.82 21.60
C ASN A 71 21.39 4.62 21.45
N ARG A 72 22.15 4.39 20.36
CA ARG A 72 23.32 5.22 20.04
C ARG A 72 22.92 6.68 19.86
N TYR A 73 21.91 6.98 19.04
CA TYR A 73 21.42 8.34 18.83
C TYR A 73 20.89 9.00 20.12
N ALA A 74 20.18 8.24 20.96
CA ALA A 74 19.72 8.73 22.25
C ALA A 74 20.89 9.10 23.18
N SER A 75 21.89 8.22 23.31
CA SER A 75 23.09 8.46 24.11
C SER A 75 23.92 9.66 23.61
N GLN A 76 24.01 9.85 22.28
CA GLN A 76 24.67 11.00 21.67
C GLN A 76 23.89 12.29 21.94
N THR A 77 22.56 12.26 21.82
CA THR A 77 21.69 13.42 22.07
C THR A 77 21.73 13.84 23.55
N LEU A 78 21.75 12.88 24.49
CA LEU A 78 21.91 13.13 25.93
C LEU A 78 23.26 13.77 26.30
N ARG A 79 24.33 13.47 25.55
CA ARG A 79 25.68 14.00 25.79
C ARG A 79 25.93 15.35 25.12
N ASN A 80 25.40 15.54 23.92
CA ASN A 80 25.79 16.64 23.02
C ASN A 80 24.81 17.82 23.02
N LYS A 81 23.64 17.71 23.68
CA LYS A 81 22.59 18.72 23.64
C LYS A 81 22.11 19.08 25.04
N GLU A 82 22.08 20.37 25.35
CA GLU A 82 21.42 20.84 26.56
C GLU A 82 19.91 20.63 26.47
N LEU A 83 19.36 19.86 27.41
CA LEU A 83 17.94 19.52 27.47
C LEU A 83 17.26 20.30 28.59
N SER A 84 16.22 21.07 28.21
CA SER A 84 15.30 21.75 29.13
C SER A 84 14.92 20.84 30.32
N PRO A 85 14.85 21.36 31.57
CA PRO A 85 14.59 20.55 32.76
C PRO A 85 13.37 19.64 32.65
N ASN A 86 12.33 20.08 31.95
CA ASN A 86 11.06 19.37 31.78
C ASN A 86 11.04 18.45 30.54
N SER A 87 12.13 18.33 29.78
CA SER A 87 12.19 17.49 28.59
C SER A 87 12.06 16.00 28.95
N ARG A 88 11.05 15.32 28.38
CA ARG A 88 10.86 13.86 28.48
C ARG A 88 12.14 13.09 28.12
N PHE A 89 12.95 13.61 27.20
CA PHE A 89 14.19 12.99 26.76
C PHE A 89 15.22 12.82 27.88
N ARG A 90 15.16 13.61 28.95
CA ARG A 90 16.01 13.43 30.16
C ARG A 90 15.69 12.16 30.96
N LYS A 91 14.56 11.51 30.65
CA LYS A 91 14.13 10.22 31.22
C LYS A 91 14.15 9.09 30.17
N TRP A 92 14.96 9.23 29.12
CA TRP A 92 15.14 8.17 28.12
C TRP A 92 15.72 6.91 28.77
N VAL A 93 15.26 5.75 28.32
CA VAL A 93 15.76 4.42 28.68
C VAL A 93 16.07 3.70 27.37
N ASP A 94 17.16 2.94 27.34
CA ASP A 94 17.58 2.21 26.15
C ASP A 94 16.51 1.19 25.72
N VAL A 95 16.10 1.27 24.45
CA VAL A 95 15.04 0.48 23.83
C VAL A 95 15.50 -0.97 23.67
N THR A 96 14.61 -1.92 23.91
CA THR A 96 14.84 -3.35 23.68
C THR A 96 14.30 -3.83 22.33
N ILE A 97 14.75 -5.02 21.90
CA ILE A 97 14.23 -5.69 20.69
C ILE A 97 12.72 -5.93 20.77
N GLN A 98 12.18 -6.24 21.96
CA GLN A 98 10.75 -6.47 22.16
C GLN A 98 9.93 -5.18 22.02
N GLU A 99 10.43 -4.06 22.55
CA GLU A 99 9.79 -2.75 22.37
C GLU A 99 9.86 -2.28 20.92
N MET A 100 10.94 -2.57 20.20
CA MET A 100 11.04 -2.28 18.77
C MET A 100 10.04 -3.10 17.93
N TYR A 101 9.83 -4.38 18.26
CA TYR A 101 8.77 -5.19 17.64
C TYR A 101 7.36 -4.65 17.98
N ALA A 102 7.12 -4.24 19.23
CA ALA A 102 5.84 -3.62 19.61
C ALA A 102 5.60 -2.28 18.89
N PHE A 103 6.64 -1.46 18.72
CA PHE A 103 6.58 -0.20 17.96
C PHE A 103 6.27 -0.43 16.47
N MET A 104 6.90 -1.42 15.83
CA MET A 104 6.55 -1.79 14.45
C MET A 104 5.12 -2.35 14.35
N GLY A 105 4.67 -3.13 15.33
CA GLY A 105 3.27 -3.58 15.43
C GLY A 105 2.29 -2.41 15.49
N LEU A 106 2.61 -1.37 16.28
CA LEU A 106 1.81 -0.14 16.36
C LEU A 106 1.78 0.63 15.02
N ILE A 107 2.93 0.78 14.34
CA ILE A 107 2.99 1.40 12.99
C ILE A 107 2.13 0.63 11.98
N LEU A 108 2.20 -0.70 12.00
CA LEU A 108 1.36 -1.54 11.13
C LEU A 108 -0.13 -1.40 11.49
N SER A 109 -0.49 -1.30 12.77
CA SER A 109 -1.87 -1.01 13.18
C SER A 109 -2.35 0.37 12.71
N MET A 110 -1.52 1.41 12.79
CA MET A 110 -1.82 2.74 12.23
C MET A 110 -1.95 2.73 10.70
N GLY A 111 -1.20 1.87 10.00
CA GLY A 111 -1.34 1.67 8.55
C GLY A 111 -2.57 0.87 8.12
N LEU A 112 -3.21 0.14 9.05
CA LEU A 112 -4.41 -0.67 8.81
C LEU A 112 -5.70 0.03 9.27
N ILE A 113 -5.65 0.78 10.37
CA ILE A 113 -6.77 1.54 10.92
C ILE A 113 -6.65 2.98 10.44
N VAL A 114 -7.26 3.30 9.30
CA VAL A 114 -7.34 4.70 8.82
C VAL A 114 -8.34 5.47 9.69
N ILE A 115 -7.82 6.22 10.66
CA ILE A 115 -8.58 7.25 11.39
C ILE A 115 -8.38 8.59 10.66
N ASP A 116 -9.49 9.28 10.35
CA ASP A 116 -9.48 10.51 9.53
C ASP A 116 -8.83 11.73 10.21
N TYR A 117 -8.67 11.69 11.54
CA TYR A 117 -8.13 12.80 12.34
C TYR A 117 -6.96 12.34 13.23
N LEU A 118 -5.93 13.18 13.31
CA LEU A 118 -4.69 12.88 14.06
C LEU A 118 -4.88 12.93 15.58
N GLU A 119 -5.97 13.55 16.06
CA GLU A 119 -6.26 13.73 17.49
C GLU A 119 -6.92 12.49 18.14
N ASP A 120 -7.36 11.52 17.32
CA ASP A 120 -8.03 10.28 17.73
C ASP A 120 -7.09 9.05 17.77
N TYR A 121 -5.76 9.24 17.64
CA TYR A 121 -4.71 8.21 17.70
C TYR A 121 -3.95 8.17 19.05
#